data_AF-A0A921GPT6-F1
#
_entry.id   AF-A0A921GPT6-F1
#
_cell.length_a   1.000
_cell.length_b   1.000
_cell.length_c   1.000
_cell.angle_alpha   90.00
_cell.angle_beta   90.00
_cell.angle_gamma   90.00
#
_symmetry.space_group_name_H-M   'P 1'
#
loop_
_entity.id
_entity.type
_entity.pdbx_description
1 polymer ?
#
loop_
_entity_poly.entity_id
_entity_poly.type
_entity_poly.pdbx_seq_one_letter_code
_entity_poly.pdbx_strand_id
1 'polypeptide(L)'
;MVLRTALWCVPVADLGGVARHVLDAARTGVPGWRIVVLCPEGPLAERLRALGVPVLVGPVSPDDGTRAAVAAIRDALRRLRPDVLHTHLAFADLAGIAAVQGLRSGRG
;
A
#
# COMPACT_ATOMS: atom_id res chain seq x y z
N MET A 1 -5.02 -23.63 1.95
CA MET A 1 -5.86 -22.43 1.70
C MET A 1 -5.03 -21.47 0.84
N VAL A 2 -5.58 -20.96 -0.28
CA VAL A 2 -4.84 -20.00 -1.13
C VAL A 2 -4.79 -18.65 -0.42
N LEU A 3 -3.60 -18.12 -0.20
CA LEU A 3 -3.38 -16.83 0.46
C LEU A 3 -3.56 -15.72 -0.57
N ARG A 4 -4.51 -14.81 -0.35
CA ARG A 4 -4.74 -13.64 -1.24
C ARG A 4 -3.79 -12.52 -0.87
N THR A 5 -3.34 -11.72 -1.83
CA THR A 5 -2.41 -10.60 -1.59
C THR A 5 -3.16 -9.28 -1.62
N ALA A 6 -3.02 -8.50 -0.54
CA ALA A 6 -3.47 -7.12 -0.47
C ALA A 6 -2.28 -6.17 -0.56
N LEU A 7 -2.35 -5.19 -1.47
CA LEU A 7 -1.43 -4.05 -1.49
C LEU A 7 -2.06 -2.90 -0.70
N TRP A 8 -1.46 -2.56 0.43
CA TRP A 8 -1.87 -1.44 1.26
C TRP A 8 -1.08 -0.19 0.86
N CYS A 9 -1.75 0.83 0.34
CA CYS A 9 -1.11 2.10 -0.04
C CYS A 9 -1.28 3.11 1.09
N VAL A 10 -0.18 3.44 1.77
CA VAL A 10 -0.15 4.33 2.94
C VAL A 10 0.67 5.58 2.60
N PRO A 11 0.05 6.75 2.41
CA PRO A 11 0.70 7.93 1.83
C PRO A 11 1.45 8.77 2.88
N VAL A 12 1.99 8.14 3.94
CA VAL A 12 2.75 8.81 5.01
C VAL A 12 3.98 8.01 5.40
N ALA A 13 5.07 8.69 5.72
CA ALA A 13 6.31 8.09 6.22
C ALA A 13 6.32 7.95 7.75
N ASP A 14 5.76 8.95 8.43
CA ASP A 14 5.90 9.13 9.88
C ASP A 14 4.90 8.31 10.70
N LEU A 15 5.22 8.15 11.98
CA LEU A 15 4.38 7.47 12.95
C LEU A 15 3.23 8.38 13.42
N GLY A 16 2.08 8.26 12.77
CA GLY A 16 0.81 8.87 13.16
C GLY A 16 -0.32 7.86 13.38
N GLY A 17 -1.57 8.35 13.38
CA GLY A 17 -2.76 7.50 13.60
C GLY A 17 -2.89 6.36 12.60
N VAL A 18 -2.78 6.66 11.30
CA VAL A 18 -2.83 5.64 10.24
C VAL A 18 -1.67 4.65 10.33
N ALA A 19 -0.45 5.14 10.61
CA ALA A 19 0.73 4.29 10.75
C ALA A 19 0.58 3.32 11.92
N ARG A 20 0.05 3.77 13.07
CA ARG A 20 -0.24 2.90 14.21
C ARG A 20 -1.27 1.83 13.86
N HIS A 21 -2.38 2.21 13.24
CA HIS A 21 -3.39 1.28 12.77
C HIS A 21 -2.80 0.21 11.83
N VAL A 22 -2.00 0.63 10.86
CA VAL A 22 -1.35 -0.28 9.90
C VAL A 22 -0.39 -1.24 10.60
N LEU A 23 0.43 -0.75 11.52
CA LEU A 23 1.36 -1.56 12.29
C LEU A 23 0.64 -2.58 13.19
N ASP A 24 -0.47 -2.20 13.81
CA ASP A 24 -1.24 -3.10 14.66
C ASP A 24 -1.91 -4.20 13.83
N ALA A 25 -2.55 -3.85 12.71
CA ALA A 25 -3.14 -4.84 11.80
C ALA A 25 -2.08 -5.77 11.18
N ALA A 26 -0.91 -5.24 10.83
CA ALA A 26 0.18 -6.05 10.30
C ALA A 26 0.78 -6.99 11.36
N ARG A 27 0.84 -6.57 12.63
CA ARG A 27 1.31 -7.39 13.75
C ARG A 27 0.35 -8.54 14.03
N THR A 28 -0.96 -8.30 14.00
CA THR A 28 -1.97 -9.35 14.24
C THR A 28 -2.19 -10.25 13.02
N GLY A 29 -1.94 -9.71 11.83
CA GLY A 29 -2.30 -10.35 10.57
C GLY A 29 -3.80 -10.26 10.27
N VAL A 30 -4.15 -10.59 9.03
CA VAL A 30 -5.54 -10.70 8.56
C VAL A 30 -5.74 -12.11 8.00
N PRO A 31 -6.62 -12.93 8.58
CA PRO A 31 -6.80 -14.32 8.14
C PRO A 31 -7.06 -14.44 6.64
N GLY A 32 -6.26 -15.27 5.96
CA GLY A 32 -6.36 -15.51 4.52
C GLY A 32 -5.70 -14.47 3.62
N TRP A 33 -5.04 -13.45 4.19
CA TRP A 33 -4.40 -12.38 3.44
C TRP A 33 -2.91 -12.24 3.75
N ARG A 34 -2.13 -12.04 2.69
CA ARG A 34 -0.77 -11.49 2.74
C ARG A 34 -0.85 -9.99 2.53
N ILE A 35 -0.36 -9.23 3.51
CA ILE A 35 -0.27 -7.78 3.40
C ILE A 35 1.09 -7.41 2.81
N VAL A 36 1.09 -6.58 1.78
CA VAL A 36 2.28 -5.88 1.25
C VAL A 36 1.98 -4.39 1.37
N VAL A 37 2.89 -3.60 1.92
CA VAL A 37 2.67 -2.16 2.11
C VAL A 37 3.49 -1.36 1.10
N LEU A 38 2.86 -0.38 0.45
CA LEU A 38 3.50 0.67 -0.33
C LEU A 38 3.39 1.99 0.44
N CYS A 39 4.52 2.55 0.85
CA CYS A 39 4.58 3.84 1.54
C CYS A 39 5.84 4.62 1.16
N PRO A 40 5.97 5.90 1.52
CA PRO A 40 7.26 6.59 1.42
C PRO A 40 8.30 5.92 2.34
N GLU A 41 9.58 6.15 2.04
CA GLU A 41 10.66 5.73 2.94
C GLU A 41 10.59 6.51 4.26
N GLY A 42 10.90 5.84 5.38
CA GLY A 42 10.87 6.46 6.71
C GLY A 42 10.41 5.54 7.84
N PRO A 43 10.06 6.10 9.02
CA PRO A 43 9.81 5.34 10.24
C PRO A 43 8.77 4.22 10.13
N LEU A 44 7.69 4.43 9.37
CA LEU A 44 6.68 3.40 9.12
C LEU A 44 7.27 2.21 8.34
N ALA A 45 8.02 2.48 7.28
CA ALA A 45 8.64 1.45 6.44
C ALA A 45 9.64 0.61 7.25
N GLU A 46 10.48 1.26 8.07
CA GLU A 46 11.42 0.59 8.97
C GLU A 46 10.70 -0.33 9.96
N ARG A 47 9.64 0.15 10.60
CA ARG A 47 8.92 -0.62 11.61
C ARG A 47 8.16 -1.80 11.00
N LEU A 48 7.58 -1.64 9.81
CA LEU A 48 6.95 -2.73 9.06
C LEU A 48 7.96 -3.80 8.66
N ARG A 49 9.13 -3.40 8.14
CA ARG A 49 10.22 -4.33 7.82
C ARG A 49 10.68 -5.11 9.05
N ALA A 50 10.80 -4.44 10.21
CA ALA A 50 11.16 -5.09 11.47
C ALA A 50 10.11 -6.12 11.95
N LEU A 51 8.84 -5.98 11.52
CA LEU A 51 7.79 -6.97 11.75
C LEU A 51 7.77 -8.09 10.70
N GLY A 52 8.69 -8.08 9.74
CA GLY A 52 8.74 -9.05 8.64
C GLY A 52 7.69 -8.80 7.55
N VAL A 53 7.04 -7.63 7.54
CA VAL A 53 6.06 -7.26 6.53
C VAL A 53 6.79 -6.88 5.23
N PRO A 54 6.40 -7.40 4.06
CA PRO A 54 6.93 -6.94 2.78
C PRO A 54 6.57 -5.46 2.55
N VAL A 55 7.57 -4.62 2.33
CA VAL A 55 7.41 -3.18 2.08
C VAL A 55 8.00 -2.81 0.72
N LEU A 56 7.20 -2.11 -0.09
CA LEU A 56 7.65 -1.36 -1.25
C LEU A 56 7.73 0.11 -0.83
N VAL A 57 8.81 0.79 -1.17
CA VAL A 57 8.92 2.24 -0.97
C VAL A 57 8.76 2.98 -2.29
N GLY A 58 8.09 4.13 -2.25
CA GLY A 58 7.89 4.93 -3.45
C GLY A 58 7.24 6.29 -3.16
N PRO A 59 7.20 7.17 -4.17
CA PRO A 59 6.71 8.54 -4.04
C PRO A 59 5.17 8.56 -4.03
N VAL A 60 4.57 8.16 -2.92
CA VAL A 60 3.11 8.04 -2.74
C VAL A 60 2.54 8.98 -1.69
N SER A 61 3.33 9.95 -1.21
CA SER A 61 2.86 11.01 -0.32
C SER A 61 2.24 12.17 -1.09
N PRO A 62 1.44 13.04 -0.43
CA PRO A 62 0.96 14.28 -1.03
C PRO A 62 2.09 15.18 -1.55
N ASP A 63 3.22 15.23 -0.83
CA ASP A 63 4.37 16.08 -1.16
C ASP A 63 5.10 15.63 -2.45
N ASP A 64 4.98 14.34 -2.81
CA ASP A 64 5.50 13.80 -4.07
C ASP A 64 4.67 14.22 -5.30
N GLY A 65 3.42 14.67 -5.06
CA GLY A 65 2.47 15.04 -6.08
C GLY A 65 1.73 13.86 -6.72
N THR A 66 0.49 14.11 -7.15
CA THR A 66 -0.45 13.08 -7.64
C THR A 66 0.10 12.26 -8.80
N ARG A 67 0.81 12.87 -9.75
CA ARG A 67 1.31 12.16 -10.94
C ARG A 67 2.34 11.09 -10.56
N ALA A 68 3.25 11.39 -9.64
CA ALA A 68 4.27 10.46 -9.18
C ALA A 68 3.63 9.30 -8.40
N ALA A 69 2.70 9.62 -7.49
CA ALA A 69 1.94 8.63 -6.73
C ALA A 69 1.17 7.66 -7.64
N VAL A 70 0.43 8.18 -8.63
CA VAL A 70 -0.31 7.35 -9.59
C VAL A 70 0.63 6.40 -10.35
N ALA A 71 1.78 6.90 -10.80
CA ALA A 71 2.76 6.08 -11.52
C ALA A 71 3.35 4.98 -10.62
N ALA A 72 3.72 5.31 -9.38
CA ALA A 72 4.28 4.36 -8.41
C ALA A 72 3.26 3.28 -8.00
N ILE A 73 2.02 3.66 -7.69
CA ILE A 73 0.94 2.72 -7.38
C ILE A 73 0.70 1.80 -8.58
N ARG A 74 0.62 2.35 -9.80
CA ARG A 74 0.40 1.55 -11.02
C ARG A 74 1.53 0.56 -11.29
N ASP A 75 2.78 0.95 -11.09
CA ASP A 75 3.93 0.04 -11.23
C ASP A 75 3.86 -1.10 -10.20
N ALA A 76 3.58 -0.77 -8.92
CA ALA A 76 3.40 -1.76 -7.87
C ALA A 76 2.27 -2.75 -8.19
N LEU A 77 1.11 -2.26 -8.66
CA LEU A 77 -0.02 -3.11 -9.08
C LEU A 77 0.36 -4.05 -10.22
N ARG A 78 1.09 -3.57 -11.24
CA ARG A 78 1.50 -4.37 -12.39
C ARG A 78 2.51 -5.47 -12.01
N ARG A 79 3.45 -5.16 -11.13
CA ARG A 79 4.49 -6.10 -10.68
C ARG A 79 3.95 -7.13 -9.70
N LEU A 80 3.23 -6.68 -8.68
CA LEU A 80 2.73 -7.52 -7.60
C LEU A 80 1.49 -8.30 -8.02
N ARG A 81 0.64 -7.72 -8.89
CA ARG A 81 -0.69 -8.23 -9.26
C ARG A 81 -1.51 -8.65 -8.03
N PRO A 82 -1.70 -7.76 -7.05
CA PRO A 82 -2.45 -8.09 -5.84
C PRO A 82 -3.92 -8.35 -6.17
N ASP A 83 -4.60 -9.10 -5.31
CA ASP A 83 -6.04 -9.35 -5.41
C ASP A 83 -6.86 -8.12 -5.01
N VAL A 84 -6.30 -7.23 -4.17
CA VAL A 84 -6.94 -5.97 -3.76
C VAL A 84 -5.91 -4.86 -3.54
N LEU A 85 -6.26 -3.64 -3.96
CA LEU A 85 -5.62 -2.41 -3.52
C LEU A 85 -6.44 -1.83 -2.36
N HIS A 86 -5.81 -1.64 -1.21
CA HIS A 86 -6.41 -1.03 -0.03
C HIS A 86 -5.71 0.29 0.26
N THR A 87 -6.41 1.40 0.05
CA THR A 87 -5.86 2.75 0.21
C THR A 87 -6.13 3.28 1.61
N HIS A 88 -5.24 4.13 2.11
CA HIS A 88 -5.43 4.83 3.37
C HIS A 88 -5.30 6.34 3.17
N LEU A 89 -6.27 7.10 3.68
CA LEU A 89 -6.41 8.56 3.53
C LEU A 89 -6.82 9.01 2.11
N ALA A 90 -7.50 10.15 2.07
CA ALA A 90 -8.13 10.69 0.86
C ALA A 90 -7.16 10.85 -0.34
N PHE A 91 -5.90 11.21 -0.08
CA PHE A 91 -4.91 11.33 -1.15
C PHE A 91 -4.65 9.98 -1.83
N ALA A 92 -4.43 8.90 -1.06
CA ALA A 92 -4.21 7.58 -1.61
C ALA A 92 -5.46 7.03 -2.29
N ASP A 93 -6.67 7.39 -1.82
CA ASP A 93 -7.93 7.01 -2.48
C ASP A 93 -7.99 7.58 -3.90
N LEU A 94 -7.77 8.89 -4.07
CA LEU A 94 -7.80 9.55 -5.37
C LEU A 94 -6.67 9.06 -6.30
N ALA A 95 -5.45 8.96 -5.79
CA ALA A 95 -4.31 8.44 -6.56
C ALA A 95 -4.51 6.96 -6.94
N GLY A 96 -5.07 6.17 -6.03
CA GLY A 96 -5.39 4.75 -6.25
C GLY A 96 -6.44 4.56 -7.34
N ILE A 97 -7.54 5.33 -7.29
CA ILE A 97 -8.58 5.32 -8.33
C ILE A 97 -7.97 5.64 -9.70
N ALA A 98 -7.15 6.68 -9.81
CA ALA A 98 -6.49 7.05 -11.05
C ALA A 98 -5.49 5.98 -11.53
N ALA A 99 -4.77 5.32 -10.60
CA ALA A 99 -3.80 4.28 -10.92
C ALA A 99 -4.47 3.03 -11.51
N VAL A 100 -5.63 2.63 -11.00
CA VAL A 100 -6.37 1.44 -11.45
C VAL A 100 -7.16 1.66 -12.74
N GLN A 101 -7.38 2.89 -13.20
CA GLN A 101 -8.05 3.13 -14.48
C GLN A 101 -7.31 2.41 -15.62
N GLY A 102 -8.06 1.60 -16.37
CA GLY A 102 -7.53 0.77 -17.46
C GLY A 102 -6.76 -0.49 -17.01
N LEU A 103 -6.61 -0.75 -15.72
CA LEU A 103 -6.15 -2.03 -15.18
C LEU A 103 -7.37 -2.89 -14.84
N ARG A 104 -7.37 -4.17 -15.24
CA ARG A 104 -8.35 -5.13 -14.72
C ARG A 104 -8.05 -5.37 -13.24
N SER A 105 -9.02 -5.09 -12.36
CA SER A 105 -8.86 -5.21 -10.90
C SER A 105 -9.09 -6.61 -10.34
N GLY A 106 -9.31 -7.63 -11.19
CA GLY A 106 -9.51 -9.03 -10.77
C GLY A 106 -9.72 -9.98 -11.95
N ARG A 107 -9.72 -11.29 -11.65
CA ARG A 107 -10.11 -12.36 -12.59
C ARG A 107 -11.64 -12.44 -12.66
N GLY A 108 -12.24 -11.60 -13.49
CA GLY A 108 -13.59 -11.83 -14.03
C GLY A 108 -13.55 -12.82 -15.17
#